data_AF-A0A0F7M6L9-F1
#
_entry.id   AF-A0A0F7M6L9-F1
#
_cell.length_a   1.000
_cell.length_b   1.000
_cell.length_c   1.000
_cell.angle_alpha   90.00
_cell.angle_beta   90.00
_cell.angle_gamma   90.00
#
_symmetry.space_group_name_H-M   'P 1'
#
loop_
_entity.id
_entity.type
_entity.pdbx_description
1 polymer ?
#
loop_
_entity_poly.entity_id
_entity_poly.type
_entity_poly.pdbx_seq_one_letter_code
_entity_poly.pdbx_strand_id
1 'polypeptide(L)'
;MELQGQKKDGFIDWCKGGEPMIWVNAAAVTVSTLAVIGLLFLLTVRGFGHFWPSQVMEASYAPPGETASAIIAEHVETESVPIEQLLSAGYSLPDDNAFIDRALLKQGNRDVTGVDFKWVLSDYLEEVTYPVDVVVIERREWGNFYGYLRNVKESGQNLEAHSPEALWQLFQERAERASELHEQIETIEKKEIGSINFAIERLRLKERGLALDTSLSAVDRQREMADIAASRAELDAEYSVLQNQLQDLYQQWRRDSFTAETSDGKQVVMNFSTVVKAHKPNSMGLLEKLVVYCQQFWAFLSEEPREANTEGGIFPAIFGTVIMVLIMSVLVTPFGVIAAVYLREYAKQGLMTRIVRIAVNNLAGVPSIVYGVFGLGFFIYFLGAEMDKAFFPEALPAPTFGTPGLLWASVTLALLTLPVVIVATEEGLSRIPLNLREGSLALGATKAETLWRVVLPMASPAMMTGLILAVARAAGEVAPLMLVGVVKLAPSLPVDGNFPFVHLDQKFMHLGFHIYDVGFQSPNVEAARPLVYATALLLVIIIALLNLSAVGLRNRLREKYKSLEM
;
A
#
# COMPACT_ATOMS: atom_id res chain seq x y z
N MET A 1 1.55 55.31 -53.89
CA MET A 1 2.59 54.36 -54.34
C MET A 1 3.38 53.97 -53.10
N GLU A 2 3.80 52.71 -53.01
CA GLU A 2 4.46 52.05 -51.87
C GLU A 2 3.54 51.38 -50.83
N LEU A 3 2.90 50.29 -51.30
CA LEU A 3 2.71 49.09 -50.49
C LEU A 3 4.12 48.58 -50.12
N GLN A 4 4.63 48.93 -48.94
CA GLN A 4 5.80 48.25 -48.38
C GLN A 4 5.40 46.81 -48.08
N GLY A 5 6.05 45.89 -48.79
CA GLY A 5 5.77 44.46 -48.76
C GLY A 5 5.88 43.89 -47.36
N GLN A 6 4.77 43.35 -46.84
CA GLN A 6 4.83 42.23 -45.92
C GLN A 6 5.59 41.11 -46.62
N LYS A 7 6.88 40.95 -46.27
CA LYS A 7 7.57 39.67 -46.49
C LYS A 7 6.68 38.62 -45.85
N LYS A 8 6.11 37.73 -46.66
CA LYS A 8 5.58 36.47 -46.15
C LYS A 8 6.79 35.74 -45.58
N ASP A 9 6.95 35.75 -44.27
CA ASP A 9 7.98 34.96 -43.61
C ASP A 9 7.83 33.53 -44.10
N GLY A 10 8.84 33.04 -44.83
CA GLY A 10 8.81 31.69 -45.37
C GLY A 10 8.82 30.69 -44.22
N PHE A 11 8.36 29.46 -44.47
CA PHE A 11 8.41 28.37 -43.49
C PHE A 11 9.78 28.22 -42.81
N ILE A 12 10.87 28.50 -43.55
CA ILE A 12 12.24 28.48 -43.04
C ILE A 12 12.51 29.60 -42.01
N ASP A 13 11.97 30.80 -42.22
CA ASP A 13 12.13 31.93 -41.29
C ASP A 13 11.27 31.72 -40.03
N TRP A 14 10.07 31.15 -40.18
CA TRP A 14 9.24 30.70 -39.07
C TRP A 14 9.95 29.62 -38.22
N CYS A 15 10.58 28.63 -38.86
CA CYS A 15 11.37 27.61 -38.16
C CYS A 15 12.58 28.19 -37.41
N LYS A 16 13.26 29.20 -37.98
CA LYS A 16 14.39 29.87 -37.33
C LYS A 16 13.97 30.77 -36.17
N GLY A 17 12.74 31.29 -36.18
CA GLY A 17 12.21 32.15 -35.12
C GLY A 17 11.92 31.42 -33.80
N GLY A 18 12.02 30.09 -33.75
CA GLY A 18 11.78 29.30 -32.53
C GLY A 18 10.30 29.12 -32.17
N GLU A 19 9.38 29.81 -32.84
CA GLU A 19 7.92 29.63 -32.69
C GLU A 19 7.45 28.17 -32.81
N PRO A 20 7.92 27.36 -33.78
CA PRO A 20 7.53 25.94 -33.83
C PRO A 20 7.91 25.18 -32.56
N MET A 21 9.03 25.48 -31.91
CA MET A 21 9.43 24.81 -30.66
C MET A 21 8.50 25.18 -29.50
N ILE A 22 7.96 26.40 -29.49
CA ILE A 22 6.94 26.81 -28.52
C ILE A 22 5.67 25.98 -28.71
N TRP A 23 5.19 25.84 -29.96
CA TRP A 23 4.02 25.02 -30.28
C TRP A 23 4.24 23.54 -29.97
N VAL A 24 5.42 22.99 -30.27
CA VAL A 24 5.78 21.61 -29.93
C VAL A 24 5.79 21.39 -28.41
N ASN A 25 6.36 22.31 -27.64
CA ASN A 25 6.35 22.22 -26.18
C ASN A 25 4.92 22.32 -25.61
N ALA A 26 4.12 23.26 -26.11
CA ALA A 26 2.72 23.39 -25.71
C ALA A 26 1.90 22.13 -26.05
N ALA A 27 2.11 21.56 -27.24
CA ALA A 27 1.50 20.30 -27.66
C ALA A 27 1.95 19.14 -26.77
N ALA A 28 3.25 19.02 -26.47
CA ALA A 28 3.78 17.97 -25.60
C ALA A 28 3.21 18.04 -24.17
N VAL A 29 3.10 19.25 -23.60
CA VAL A 29 2.48 19.47 -22.28
C VAL A 29 0.99 19.11 -22.31
N THR A 30 0.28 19.49 -23.38
CA THR A 30 -1.14 19.17 -23.56
C THR A 30 -1.35 17.66 -23.64
N VAL A 31 -0.59 16.96 -24.49
CA VAL A 31 -0.64 15.49 -24.61
C VAL A 31 -0.32 14.81 -23.28
N SER A 32 0.71 15.27 -22.57
CA SER A 32 1.09 14.71 -21.27
C SER A 32 -0.02 14.91 -20.23
N THR A 33 -0.65 16.09 -20.22
CA THR A 33 -1.75 16.40 -19.29
C THR A 33 -2.99 15.57 -19.61
N LEU A 34 -3.36 15.44 -20.90
CA LEU A 34 -4.45 14.57 -21.33
C LEU A 34 -4.17 13.10 -21.01
N ALA A 35 -2.94 12.63 -21.17
CA ALA A 35 -2.54 11.28 -20.82
C ALA A 35 -2.66 11.03 -19.30
N VAL A 36 -2.23 11.98 -18.46
CA VAL A 36 -2.38 11.90 -17.00
C VAL A 36 -3.86 11.90 -16.62
N ILE A 37 -4.68 12.81 -17.15
CA ILE A 37 -6.13 12.86 -16.87
C ILE A 37 -6.80 11.56 -17.34
N GLY A 38 -6.47 11.07 -18.53
CA GLY A 38 -6.99 9.82 -19.07
C GLY A 38 -6.60 8.61 -18.22
N LEU A 39 -5.36 8.56 -17.73
CA LEU A 39 -4.90 7.54 -16.81
C LEU A 39 -5.65 7.61 -15.48
N LEU A 40 -5.80 8.80 -14.88
CA LEU A 40 -6.56 8.96 -13.63
C LEU A 40 -8.02 8.57 -13.80
N PHE A 41 -8.63 8.91 -14.93
CA PHE A 41 -9.98 8.50 -15.26
C PHE A 41 -10.09 6.97 -15.38
N LEU A 42 -9.14 6.33 -16.08
CA LEU A 42 -9.07 4.87 -16.20
C LEU A 42 -8.94 4.21 -14.81
N LEU A 43 -8.01 4.70 -13.99
CA LEU A 43 -7.80 4.22 -12.62
C LEU A 43 -9.07 4.38 -11.77
N THR A 44 -9.77 5.51 -11.92
CA THR A 44 -11.02 5.78 -11.19
C THR A 44 -12.12 4.81 -11.60
N VAL A 45 -12.38 4.67 -12.90
CA VAL A 45 -13.46 3.80 -13.41
C VAL A 45 -13.18 2.33 -13.11
N ARG A 46 -11.97 1.84 -13.41
CA ARG A 46 -11.62 0.42 -13.20
C ARG A 46 -11.33 0.08 -11.74
N GLY A 47 -10.82 1.03 -10.95
CA GLY A 47 -10.53 0.83 -9.53
C GLY A 47 -11.78 0.89 -8.66
N PHE A 48 -12.60 1.93 -8.79
CA PHE A 48 -13.80 2.05 -7.95
C PHE A 48 -14.94 1.11 -8.38
N GLY A 49 -15.00 0.70 -9.65
CA GLY A 49 -15.98 -0.31 -10.09
C GLY A 49 -15.88 -1.63 -9.31
N HIS A 50 -14.70 -1.97 -8.78
CA HIS A 50 -14.46 -3.20 -8.02
C HIS A 50 -15.33 -3.36 -6.77
N PHE A 51 -15.65 -2.27 -6.08
CA PHE A 51 -16.38 -2.32 -4.79
C PHE A 51 -17.90 -2.37 -4.98
N TRP A 52 -18.38 -2.26 -6.22
CA TRP A 52 -19.81 -2.27 -6.50
C TRP A 52 -20.38 -3.69 -6.37
N PRO A 53 -21.49 -3.90 -5.63
CA PRO A 53 -22.16 -5.19 -5.56
C PRO A 53 -22.92 -5.47 -6.86
N SER A 54 -22.19 -6.01 -7.84
CA SER A 54 -22.72 -6.43 -9.14
C SER A 54 -23.80 -7.51 -8.98
N GLN A 55 -24.73 -7.52 -9.91
CA GLN A 55 -25.74 -8.57 -9.97
C GLN A 55 -25.10 -9.90 -10.35
N VAL A 56 -25.65 -10.98 -9.81
CA VAL A 56 -25.20 -12.35 -10.07
C VAL A 56 -26.21 -13.00 -11.01
N MET A 57 -25.75 -13.44 -12.17
CA MET A 57 -26.57 -14.16 -13.14
C MET A 57 -26.55 -15.65 -12.84
N GLU A 58 -27.67 -16.31 -13.18
CA GLU A 58 -27.75 -17.75 -13.39
C GLU A 58 -28.05 -18.01 -14.86
N ALA A 59 -27.29 -18.91 -15.49
CA ALA A 59 -27.45 -19.23 -16.90
C ALA A 59 -27.05 -20.68 -17.20
N SER A 60 -27.55 -21.21 -18.31
CA SER A 60 -27.09 -22.47 -18.88
C SER A 60 -26.03 -22.18 -19.94
N TYR A 61 -24.84 -22.77 -19.81
CA TYR A 61 -23.77 -22.62 -20.78
C TYR A 61 -23.58 -23.90 -21.58
N ALA A 62 -23.84 -23.83 -22.88
CA ALA A 62 -23.83 -24.97 -23.79
C ALA A 62 -22.98 -24.68 -25.05
N PRO A 63 -21.64 -24.63 -24.94
CA PRO A 63 -20.79 -24.42 -26.10
C PRO A 63 -20.76 -25.66 -27.00
N PRO A 64 -20.40 -25.52 -28.29
CA PRO A 64 -20.44 -26.63 -29.23
C PRO A 64 -19.54 -27.78 -28.81
N GLY A 65 -20.11 -28.99 -28.72
CA GLY A 65 -19.38 -30.21 -28.41
C GLY A 65 -19.21 -30.50 -26.91
N GLU A 66 -19.70 -29.63 -26.02
CA GLU A 66 -19.75 -29.88 -24.58
C GLU A 66 -21.19 -30.04 -24.09
N THR A 67 -21.36 -30.70 -22.94
CA THR A 67 -22.65 -30.78 -22.28
C THR A 67 -23.00 -29.45 -21.63
N ALA A 68 -24.27 -29.05 -21.71
CA ALA A 68 -24.77 -27.87 -21.01
C ALA A 68 -24.43 -27.95 -19.52
N SER A 69 -23.95 -26.83 -18.97
CA SER A 69 -23.56 -26.68 -17.56
C SER A 69 -24.23 -25.46 -16.96
N ALA A 70 -24.71 -25.58 -15.72
CA ALA A 70 -25.30 -24.46 -15.01
C ALA A 70 -24.19 -23.56 -14.46
N ILE A 71 -24.32 -22.25 -14.66
CA ILE A 71 -23.37 -21.25 -14.19
C ILE A 71 -24.11 -20.25 -13.32
N ILE A 72 -23.60 -20.04 -12.10
CA ILE A 72 -23.93 -18.88 -11.28
C ILE A 72 -22.67 -18.02 -11.20
N ALA A 73 -22.73 -16.79 -11.71
CA ALA A 73 -21.56 -15.94 -11.79
C ALA A 73 -21.90 -14.45 -11.83
N GLU A 74 -20.91 -13.62 -11.50
CA GLU A 74 -20.91 -12.19 -11.78
C GLU A 74 -20.29 -11.93 -13.17
N HIS A 75 -20.92 -11.05 -13.95
CA HIS A 75 -20.34 -10.57 -15.22
C HIS A 75 -19.25 -9.53 -14.94
N VAL A 76 -18.05 -9.73 -15.50
CA VAL A 76 -16.88 -8.86 -15.24
C VAL A 76 -16.60 -7.96 -16.43
N GLU A 77 -16.40 -8.54 -17.61
CA GLU A 77 -16.21 -7.81 -18.87
C GLU A 77 -16.58 -8.65 -20.08
N THR A 78 -16.82 -7.98 -21.21
CA THR A 78 -17.02 -8.62 -22.52
C THR A 78 -15.95 -8.13 -23.49
N GLU A 79 -15.39 -9.05 -24.26
CA GLU A 79 -14.37 -8.78 -25.27
C GLU A 79 -14.76 -9.45 -26.60
N SER A 80 -14.67 -8.70 -27.69
CA SER A 80 -14.81 -9.23 -29.05
C SER A 80 -13.47 -9.78 -29.53
N VAL A 81 -13.41 -11.08 -29.81
CA VAL A 81 -12.19 -11.76 -30.27
C VAL A 81 -12.35 -12.28 -31.70
N PRO A 82 -11.28 -12.31 -32.51
CA PRO A 82 -11.31 -12.93 -33.83
C PRO A 82 -11.62 -14.43 -33.73
N ILE A 83 -12.49 -14.96 -34.60
CA ILE A 83 -12.86 -16.38 -34.57
C ILE A 83 -11.65 -17.30 -34.77
N GLU A 84 -10.69 -16.89 -35.61
CA GLU A 84 -9.44 -17.63 -35.85
C GLU A 84 -8.69 -17.97 -34.54
N GLN A 85 -8.70 -17.05 -33.56
CA GLN A 85 -8.07 -17.26 -32.27
C GLN A 85 -8.75 -18.40 -31.49
N LEU A 86 -10.08 -18.49 -31.54
CA LEU A 86 -10.85 -19.53 -30.85
C LEU A 86 -10.79 -20.88 -31.57
N LEU A 87 -10.81 -20.87 -32.91
CA LEU A 87 -10.57 -22.08 -33.70
C LEU A 87 -9.19 -22.66 -33.40
N SER A 88 -8.16 -21.80 -33.28
CA SER A 88 -6.80 -22.23 -32.88
C SER A 88 -6.72 -22.78 -31.45
N ALA A 89 -7.65 -22.36 -30.58
CA ALA A 89 -7.79 -22.86 -29.21
C ALA A 89 -8.64 -24.14 -29.11
N GLY A 90 -9.16 -24.65 -30.23
CA GLY A 90 -9.87 -25.94 -30.31
C GLY A 90 -11.40 -25.84 -30.29
N TYR A 91 -12.00 -24.65 -30.35
CA TYR A 91 -13.45 -24.50 -30.46
C TYR A 91 -13.94 -24.87 -31.87
N SER A 92 -15.09 -25.55 -31.96
CA SER A 92 -15.76 -25.86 -33.23
C SER A 92 -16.93 -24.90 -33.45
N LEU A 93 -16.64 -23.75 -34.08
CA LEU A 93 -17.62 -22.67 -34.29
C LEU A 93 -18.03 -22.57 -35.77
N PRO A 94 -19.27 -22.16 -36.08
CA PRO A 94 -19.68 -21.85 -37.46
C PRO A 94 -18.86 -20.69 -38.03
N ASP A 95 -18.38 -20.82 -39.26
CA ASP A 95 -17.41 -19.93 -39.92
C ASP A 95 -18.01 -18.62 -40.47
N ASP A 96 -19.21 -18.24 -40.02
CA ASP A 96 -20.00 -17.18 -40.67
C ASP A 96 -19.66 -15.76 -40.17
N ASN A 97 -19.01 -15.63 -39.00
CA ASN A 97 -18.68 -14.33 -38.39
C ASN A 97 -17.16 -14.12 -38.27
N ALA A 98 -16.67 -12.88 -38.45
CA ALA A 98 -15.24 -12.58 -38.29
C ALA A 98 -14.82 -12.46 -36.80
N PHE A 99 -15.76 -12.07 -35.94
CA PHE A 99 -15.57 -11.88 -34.52
C PHE A 99 -16.69 -12.55 -33.74
N ILE A 100 -16.40 -12.97 -32.52
CA ILE A 100 -17.38 -13.45 -31.55
C ILE A 100 -17.08 -12.84 -30.19
N ASP A 101 -18.13 -12.54 -29.45
CA ASP A 101 -18.01 -11.99 -28.11
C ASP A 101 -17.80 -13.11 -27.08
N ARG A 102 -16.83 -12.90 -26.20
CA ARG A 102 -16.63 -13.70 -25.00
C ARG A 102 -16.82 -12.84 -23.76
N ALA A 103 -17.48 -13.40 -22.75
CA ALA A 103 -17.65 -12.77 -21.44
C ALA A 103 -16.71 -13.41 -20.42
N LEU A 104 -16.04 -12.58 -19.62
CA LEU A 104 -15.34 -13.00 -18.42
C LEU A 104 -16.35 -13.05 -17.28
N LEU A 105 -16.55 -14.24 -16.74
CA LEU A 105 -17.45 -14.48 -15.62
C LEU A 105 -16.66 -14.83 -14.37
N LYS A 106 -17.04 -14.22 -13.23
CA LYS A 106 -16.56 -14.59 -11.90
C LYS A 106 -17.56 -15.56 -11.27
N GLN A 107 -17.27 -16.85 -11.39
CA GLN A 107 -18.09 -17.95 -10.88
C GLN A 107 -17.77 -18.30 -9.41
N GLY A 108 -16.60 -17.86 -8.91
CA GLY A 108 -16.13 -18.18 -7.56
C GLY A 108 -16.08 -19.69 -7.30
N ASN A 109 -16.44 -20.11 -6.07
CA ASN A 109 -16.51 -21.52 -5.67
C ASN A 109 -15.22 -22.29 -5.98
N ARG A 110 -14.04 -21.68 -5.75
CA ARG A 110 -12.73 -22.21 -6.18
C ARG A 110 -12.45 -23.64 -5.69
N ASP A 111 -12.93 -23.97 -4.51
CA ASP A 111 -12.87 -25.29 -3.87
C ASP A 111 -13.72 -26.36 -4.58
N VAL A 112 -14.69 -25.94 -5.39
CA VAL A 112 -15.59 -26.83 -6.14
C VAL A 112 -15.19 -26.89 -7.62
N THR A 113 -14.96 -25.74 -8.24
CA THR A 113 -14.72 -25.61 -9.70
C THR A 113 -13.25 -25.57 -10.08
N GLY A 114 -12.35 -25.29 -9.12
CA GLY A 114 -10.91 -25.13 -9.33
C GLY A 114 -10.49 -23.75 -9.84
N VAL A 115 -11.41 -22.93 -10.36
CA VAL A 115 -11.11 -21.60 -10.93
C VAL A 115 -12.19 -20.57 -10.58
N ASP A 116 -11.79 -19.35 -10.24
CA ASP A 116 -12.72 -18.26 -9.90
C ASP A 116 -13.32 -17.59 -11.12
N PHE A 117 -12.52 -17.50 -12.19
CA PHE A 117 -12.84 -16.77 -13.40
C PHE A 117 -12.84 -17.72 -14.59
N LYS A 118 -13.86 -17.59 -15.44
CA LYS A 118 -14.01 -18.39 -16.65
C LYS A 118 -14.43 -17.50 -17.80
N TRP A 119 -13.71 -17.60 -18.91
CA TRP A 119 -14.16 -17.04 -20.18
C TRP A 119 -15.20 -17.97 -20.79
N VAL A 120 -16.34 -17.41 -21.19
CA VAL A 120 -17.41 -18.12 -21.88
C VAL A 120 -17.80 -17.38 -23.14
N LEU A 121 -18.23 -18.11 -24.17
CA LEU A 121 -18.73 -17.49 -25.39
C LEU A 121 -20.14 -16.96 -25.15
N SER A 122 -20.34 -15.66 -25.41
CA SER A 122 -21.58 -14.96 -25.06
C SER A 122 -22.80 -15.53 -25.78
N ASP A 123 -22.64 -15.98 -27.03
CA ASP A 123 -23.72 -16.55 -27.85
C ASP A 123 -24.24 -17.90 -27.34
N TYR A 124 -23.50 -18.56 -26.44
CA TYR A 124 -23.83 -19.87 -25.88
C TYR A 124 -24.26 -19.82 -24.41
N LEU A 125 -24.51 -18.61 -23.90
CA LEU A 125 -25.19 -18.39 -22.63
C LEU A 125 -26.70 -18.35 -22.88
N GLU A 126 -27.37 -19.42 -22.49
CA GLU A 126 -28.82 -19.59 -22.61
C GLU A 126 -29.50 -19.32 -21.26
N GLU A 127 -30.77 -18.91 -21.30
CA GLU A 127 -31.62 -18.75 -20.11
C GLU A 127 -31.03 -17.85 -19.00
N VAL A 128 -30.37 -16.75 -19.39
CA VAL A 128 -29.77 -15.81 -18.43
C VAL A 128 -30.87 -15.15 -17.57
N THR A 129 -30.82 -15.41 -16.27
CA THR A 129 -31.72 -14.84 -15.26
C THR A 129 -30.93 -14.22 -14.11
N TYR A 130 -31.59 -13.39 -13.30
CA TYR A 130 -31.01 -12.76 -12.11
C TYR A 130 -31.83 -13.12 -10.86
N PRO A 131 -31.62 -14.31 -10.27
CA PRO A 131 -32.40 -14.80 -9.15
C PRO A 131 -32.24 -13.93 -7.90
N VAL A 132 -33.34 -13.55 -7.25
CA VAL A 132 -33.33 -12.64 -6.08
C VAL A 132 -32.68 -13.29 -4.85
N ASP A 133 -32.75 -14.63 -4.76
CA ASP A 133 -32.28 -15.39 -3.60
C ASP A 133 -30.83 -15.84 -3.64
N VAL A 134 -30.12 -15.53 -4.73
CA VAL A 134 -28.69 -15.87 -4.83
C VAL A 134 -27.88 -15.11 -3.79
N VAL A 135 -27.01 -15.83 -3.10
CA VAL A 135 -26.14 -15.28 -2.06
C VAL A 135 -24.71 -15.26 -2.57
N VAL A 136 -24.03 -14.15 -2.30
CA VAL A 136 -22.57 -13.99 -2.41
C VAL A 136 -22.00 -14.03 -1.00
N ILE A 137 -21.14 -15.00 -0.73
CA ILE A 137 -20.46 -15.16 0.55
C ILE A 137 -18.96 -14.99 0.31
N GLU A 138 -18.38 -13.90 0.79
CA GLU A 138 -16.92 -13.77 0.82
C GLU A 138 -16.38 -14.67 1.93
N ARG A 139 -15.37 -15.46 1.58
CA ARG A 139 -14.73 -16.41 2.48
C ARG A 139 -13.30 -15.98 2.76
N ARG A 140 -12.75 -16.44 3.89
CA ARG A 140 -11.36 -16.20 4.29
C ARG A 140 -10.35 -16.95 3.43
N GLU A 141 -10.80 -18.05 2.83
CA GLU A 141 -10.05 -18.90 1.92
C GLU A 141 -10.95 -19.23 0.72
N TRP A 142 -10.33 -19.49 -0.44
CA TRP A 142 -11.04 -19.92 -1.66
C TRP A 142 -12.00 -18.89 -2.26
N GLY A 143 -11.88 -17.62 -1.85
CA GLY A 143 -12.64 -16.49 -2.35
C GLY A 143 -14.16 -16.62 -2.26
N ASN A 144 -14.86 -15.89 -3.12
CA ASN A 144 -16.32 -15.80 -3.09
C ASN A 144 -16.99 -17.15 -3.34
N PHE A 145 -18.01 -17.46 -2.53
CA PHE A 145 -19.00 -18.48 -2.83
C PHE A 145 -20.26 -17.84 -3.45
N TYR A 146 -20.74 -18.44 -4.53
CA TYR A 146 -21.99 -18.07 -5.20
C TYR A 146 -22.96 -19.26 -5.19
N GLY A 147 -24.19 -19.04 -4.72
CA GLY A 147 -25.19 -20.11 -4.68
C GLY A 147 -26.40 -19.80 -3.80
N TYR A 148 -27.09 -20.85 -3.38
CA TYR A 148 -28.34 -20.77 -2.62
C TYR A 148 -28.20 -21.30 -1.21
N LEU A 149 -28.58 -20.50 -0.22
CA LEU A 149 -28.58 -20.94 1.18
C LEU A 149 -29.71 -21.96 1.42
N ARG A 150 -29.39 -23.10 2.02
CA ARG A 150 -30.35 -24.19 2.28
C ARG A 150 -30.66 -24.40 3.76
N ASN A 151 -29.66 -24.36 4.62
CA ASN A 151 -29.86 -24.50 6.07
C ASN A 151 -28.73 -23.83 6.87
N VAL A 152 -29.02 -23.52 8.13
CA VAL A 152 -28.06 -23.10 9.15
C VAL A 152 -28.07 -24.14 10.26
N LYS A 153 -26.89 -24.47 10.78
CA LYS A 153 -26.67 -25.50 11.78
C LYS A 153 -25.91 -24.94 12.98
N GLU A 154 -26.32 -25.35 14.16
CA GLU A 154 -25.60 -25.12 15.42
C GLU A 154 -25.14 -26.47 15.97
N SER A 155 -23.83 -26.64 16.17
CA SER A 155 -23.25 -27.91 16.65
C SER A 155 -23.69 -29.13 15.82
N GLY A 156 -23.87 -28.94 14.52
CA GLY A 156 -24.31 -29.97 13.57
C GLY A 156 -25.83 -30.20 13.49
N GLN A 157 -26.64 -29.56 14.34
CA GLN A 157 -28.10 -29.66 14.30
C GLN A 157 -28.71 -28.53 13.49
N ASN A 158 -29.67 -28.85 12.61
CA ASN A 158 -30.37 -27.83 11.82
C ASN A 158 -31.22 -26.93 12.72
N LEU A 159 -31.08 -25.63 12.53
CA LEU A 159 -31.96 -24.64 13.14
C LEU A 159 -33.22 -24.47 12.27
N GLU A 160 -34.39 -24.38 12.91
CA GLU A 160 -35.65 -24.21 12.19
C GLU A 160 -35.77 -22.77 11.67
N ALA A 161 -36.04 -22.65 10.37
CA ALA A 161 -36.39 -21.40 9.72
C ALA A 161 -37.68 -21.60 8.92
N HIS A 162 -38.73 -20.85 9.27
CA HIS A 162 -40.06 -21.01 8.69
C HIS A 162 -40.24 -20.27 7.34
N SER A 163 -39.25 -19.48 6.90
CA SER A 163 -39.23 -18.83 5.59
C SER A 163 -37.80 -18.58 5.08
N PRO A 164 -37.60 -18.34 3.76
CA PRO A 164 -36.29 -17.97 3.21
C PRO A 164 -35.69 -16.69 3.83
N GLU A 165 -36.53 -15.72 4.19
CA GLU A 165 -36.11 -14.49 4.86
C GLU A 165 -35.67 -14.76 6.29
N ALA A 166 -36.40 -15.60 7.03
CA ALA A 166 -36.01 -16.03 8.38
C ALA A 166 -34.67 -16.80 8.34
N LEU A 167 -34.46 -17.64 7.33
CA LEU A 167 -33.21 -18.35 7.13
C LEU A 167 -32.05 -17.39 6.85
N TRP A 168 -32.29 -16.35 6.04
CA TRP A 168 -31.29 -15.32 5.76
C TRP A 168 -30.95 -14.47 7.00
N GLN A 169 -31.94 -14.08 7.79
CA GLN A 169 -31.72 -13.36 9.05
C GLN A 169 -30.88 -14.20 10.03
N LEU A 170 -31.24 -15.49 10.17
CA LEU A 170 -30.49 -16.42 11.01
C LEU A 170 -29.04 -16.59 10.53
N PHE A 171 -28.82 -16.65 9.21
CA PHE A 171 -27.46 -16.68 8.65
C PHE A 171 -26.67 -15.43 9.02
N GLN A 172 -27.27 -14.25 8.86
CA GLN A 172 -26.62 -12.97 9.17
C GLN A 172 -26.23 -12.89 10.65
N GLU A 173 -27.13 -13.29 11.56
CA GLU A 173 -26.84 -13.35 13.01
C GLU A 173 -25.64 -14.27 13.32
N ARG A 174 -25.58 -15.46 12.69
CA ARG A 174 -24.46 -16.39 12.89
C ARG A 174 -23.15 -15.90 12.26
N ALA A 175 -23.23 -15.19 11.13
CA ALA A 175 -22.06 -14.58 10.49
C ALA A 175 -21.50 -13.43 11.33
N GLU A 176 -22.36 -12.56 11.87
CA GLU A 176 -21.97 -11.46 12.76
C GLU A 176 -21.29 -12.00 14.03
N ARG A 177 -21.90 -12.99 14.69
CA ARG A 177 -21.29 -13.68 15.84
C ARG A 177 -19.91 -14.25 15.51
N ALA A 178 -19.77 -14.90 14.35
CA ALA A 178 -18.48 -15.46 13.94
C ALA A 178 -17.43 -14.38 13.65
N SER A 179 -17.85 -13.21 13.15
CA SER A 179 -16.97 -12.05 12.99
C SER A 179 -16.52 -11.49 14.34
N GLU A 180 -17.43 -11.32 15.30
CA GLU A 180 -17.10 -10.85 16.66
C GLU A 180 -16.12 -11.79 17.38
N LEU A 181 -16.34 -13.10 17.28
CA LEU A 181 -15.42 -14.09 17.84
C LEU A 181 -14.05 -14.04 17.19
N HIS A 182 -14.00 -13.83 15.87
CA HIS A 182 -12.73 -13.67 15.17
C HIS A 182 -11.97 -12.42 15.63
N GLU A 183 -12.65 -11.29 15.84
CA GLU A 183 -12.02 -10.06 16.35
C GLU A 183 -11.47 -10.24 17.77
N GLN A 184 -12.15 -10.99 18.63
CA GLN A 184 -11.66 -11.35 19.97
C GLN A 184 -10.42 -12.24 19.89
N ILE A 185 -10.44 -13.26 19.01
CA ILE A 185 -9.29 -14.13 18.76
C ILE A 185 -8.09 -13.31 18.28
N GLU A 186 -8.27 -12.45 17.27
CA GLU A 186 -7.20 -11.61 16.75
C GLU A 186 -6.66 -10.64 17.80
N THR A 187 -7.52 -10.10 18.66
CA THR A 187 -7.11 -9.21 19.77
C THR A 187 -6.17 -9.94 20.74
N ILE A 188 -6.55 -11.16 21.16
CA ILE A 188 -5.72 -11.97 22.06
C ILE A 188 -4.40 -12.36 21.37
N GLU A 189 -4.45 -12.85 20.12
CA GLU A 189 -3.27 -13.31 19.39
C GLU A 189 -2.28 -12.19 19.08
N LYS A 190 -2.76 -11.08 18.48
CA LYS A 190 -1.89 -10.02 17.97
C LYS A 190 -1.48 -9.02 19.04
N LYS A 191 -2.35 -8.70 20.02
CA LYS A 191 -2.07 -7.68 21.03
C LYS A 191 -1.57 -8.30 22.34
N GLU A 192 -2.39 -9.14 22.97
CA GLU A 192 -2.10 -9.64 24.32
C GLU A 192 -0.94 -10.63 24.31
N ILE A 193 -1.08 -11.74 23.57
CA ILE A 193 -0.01 -12.73 23.38
C ILE A 193 1.20 -12.09 22.68
N GLY A 194 0.98 -11.22 21.70
CA GLY A 194 2.05 -10.44 21.07
C GLY A 194 2.90 -9.66 22.08
N SER A 195 2.26 -8.96 23.03
CA SER A 195 2.96 -8.21 24.08
C SER A 195 3.71 -9.10 25.07
N ILE A 196 3.13 -10.25 25.44
CA ILE A 196 3.78 -11.24 26.29
C ILE A 196 5.02 -11.81 25.59
N ASN A 197 4.89 -12.22 24.33
CA ASN A 197 6.01 -12.73 23.53
C ASN A 197 7.13 -11.70 23.41
N PHE A 198 6.79 -10.43 23.22
CA PHE A 198 7.75 -9.33 23.21
C PHE A 198 8.46 -9.17 24.57
N ALA A 199 7.73 -9.26 25.68
CA ALA A 199 8.31 -9.21 27.03
C ALA A 199 9.22 -10.40 27.33
N ILE A 200 8.82 -11.62 26.95
CA ILE A 200 9.64 -12.84 27.05
C ILE A 200 10.93 -12.69 26.25
N GLU A 201 10.84 -12.16 25.02
CA GLU A 201 12.01 -11.92 24.18
C GLU A 201 12.97 -10.90 24.83
N ARG A 202 12.45 -9.84 25.47
CA ARG A 202 13.29 -8.91 26.25
C ARG A 202 13.99 -9.58 27.43
N LEU A 203 13.30 -10.48 28.15
CA LEU A 203 13.92 -11.25 29.22
C LEU A 203 15.02 -12.17 28.69
N ARG A 204 14.81 -12.79 27.52
CA ARG A 204 15.84 -13.61 26.84
C ARG A 204 17.08 -12.78 26.49
N LEU A 205 16.89 -11.57 25.95
CA LEU A 205 17.98 -10.66 25.64
C LEU A 205 18.72 -10.20 26.90
N LYS A 206 17.98 -9.86 27.98
CA LYS A 206 18.57 -9.49 29.28
C LYS A 206 19.41 -10.63 29.87
N GLU A 207 18.87 -11.85 29.87
CA GLU A 207 19.57 -13.07 30.33
C GLU A 207 20.90 -13.25 29.58
N ARG A 208 20.88 -13.05 28.27
CA ARG A 208 22.07 -13.14 27.45
C ARG A 208 23.07 -12.02 27.68
N GLY A 209 22.59 -10.78 27.86
CA GLY A 209 23.43 -9.65 28.25
C GLY A 209 24.21 -9.93 29.54
N LEU A 210 23.54 -10.50 30.55
CA LEU A 210 24.18 -10.91 31.82
C LEU A 210 25.23 -12.01 31.66
N ALA A 211 25.02 -12.92 30.70
CA ALA A 211 25.99 -13.97 30.37
C ALA A 211 27.25 -13.42 29.68
N LEU A 212 27.10 -12.34 28.91
CA LEU A 212 28.20 -11.64 28.24
C LEU A 212 28.93 -10.66 29.18
N ASP A 213 28.27 -10.17 30.22
CA ASP A 213 28.85 -9.25 31.18
C ASP A 213 29.79 -9.97 32.17
N THR A 214 31.10 -9.83 31.93
CA THR A 214 32.15 -10.37 32.78
C THR A 214 32.45 -9.53 34.03
N SER A 215 31.86 -8.34 34.15
CA SER A 215 32.14 -7.40 35.24
C SER A 215 31.24 -7.61 36.47
N LEU A 216 30.10 -8.27 36.32
CA LEU A 216 29.16 -8.53 37.40
C LEU A 216 29.68 -9.55 38.42
N SER A 217 29.40 -9.30 39.71
CA SER A 217 29.67 -10.29 40.77
C SER A 217 28.78 -11.52 40.63
N ALA A 218 29.24 -12.68 41.12
CA ALA A 218 28.45 -13.91 41.06
C ALA A 218 27.13 -13.80 41.86
N VAL A 219 27.12 -13.02 42.93
CA VAL A 219 25.93 -12.81 43.77
C VAL A 219 24.91 -11.94 43.04
N ASP A 220 25.36 -10.83 42.44
CA ASP A 220 24.49 -9.93 41.69
C ASP A 220 23.93 -10.63 40.44
N ARG A 221 24.75 -11.41 39.74
CA ARG A 221 24.30 -12.20 38.60
C ARG A 221 23.22 -13.20 39.00
N GLN A 222 23.42 -13.92 40.11
CA GLN A 222 22.43 -14.88 40.60
C GLN A 222 21.11 -14.20 40.98
N ARG A 223 21.17 -13.00 41.56
CA ARG A 223 19.98 -12.21 41.89
C ARG A 223 19.22 -11.79 40.64
N GLU A 224 19.89 -11.19 39.66
CA GLU A 224 19.26 -10.77 38.39
C GLU A 224 18.69 -11.97 37.62
N MET A 225 19.38 -13.12 37.62
CA MET A 225 18.85 -14.35 37.02
C MET A 225 17.60 -14.87 37.74
N ALA A 226 17.55 -14.77 39.08
CA ALA A 226 16.36 -15.12 39.85
C ALA A 226 15.17 -14.18 39.53
N ASP A 227 15.43 -12.87 39.41
CA ASP A 227 14.40 -11.88 39.04
C ASP A 227 13.87 -12.12 37.61
N ILE A 228 14.75 -12.46 36.66
CA ILE A 228 14.36 -12.86 35.30
C ILE A 228 13.51 -14.13 35.32
N ALA A 229 13.92 -15.14 36.07
CA ALA A 229 13.17 -16.40 36.17
C ALA A 229 11.79 -16.19 36.78
N ALA A 230 11.66 -15.35 37.81
CA ALA A 230 10.39 -14.98 38.41
C ALA A 230 9.48 -14.25 37.40
N SER A 231 10.01 -13.25 36.70
CA SER A 231 9.27 -12.49 35.68
C SER A 231 8.82 -13.38 34.51
N ARG A 232 9.68 -14.31 34.07
CA ARG A 232 9.33 -15.28 33.02
C ARG A 232 8.21 -16.21 33.48
N ALA A 233 8.26 -16.71 34.71
CA ALA A 233 7.22 -17.57 35.25
C ALA A 233 5.86 -16.87 35.37
N GLU A 234 5.83 -15.58 35.68
CA GLU A 234 4.61 -14.76 35.68
C GLU A 234 4.03 -14.62 34.26
N LEU A 235 4.86 -14.25 33.28
CA LEU A 235 4.46 -14.15 31.87
C LEU A 235 3.98 -15.48 31.29
N ASP A 236 4.64 -16.60 31.62
CA ASP A 236 4.24 -17.94 31.18
C ASP A 236 2.87 -18.33 31.77
N ALA A 237 2.58 -17.91 33.01
CA ALA A 237 1.28 -18.12 33.63
C ALA A 237 0.18 -17.29 32.95
N GLU A 238 0.43 -16.01 32.66
CA GLU A 238 -0.49 -15.16 31.89
C GLU A 238 -0.74 -15.73 30.48
N TYR A 239 0.32 -16.12 29.78
CA TYR A 239 0.24 -16.76 28.46
C TYR A 239 -0.66 -18.00 28.50
N SER A 240 -0.50 -18.84 29.52
CA SER A 240 -1.29 -20.06 29.68
C SER A 240 -2.78 -19.77 29.88
N VAL A 241 -3.12 -18.69 30.60
CA VAL A 241 -4.53 -18.24 30.75
C VAL A 241 -5.10 -17.83 29.40
N LEU A 242 -4.40 -17.00 28.65
CA LEU A 242 -4.83 -16.55 27.32
C LEU A 242 -4.95 -17.71 26.33
N GLN A 243 -4.04 -18.69 26.39
CA GLN A 243 -4.09 -19.87 25.54
C GLN A 243 -5.35 -20.70 25.79
N ASN A 244 -5.78 -20.85 27.05
CA ASN A 244 -7.02 -21.54 27.38
C ASN A 244 -8.25 -20.76 26.88
N GLN A 245 -8.27 -19.44 27.07
CA GLN A 245 -9.35 -18.58 26.54
C GLN A 245 -9.45 -18.68 25.02
N LEU A 246 -8.32 -18.65 24.33
CA LEU A 246 -8.23 -18.78 22.89
C LEU A 246 -8.74 -20.16 22.42
N GLN A 247 -8.41 -21.24 23.11
CA GLN A 247 -8.95 -22.57 22.81
C GLN A 247 -10.49 -22.59 22.90
N ASP A 248 -11.07 -21.97 23.93
CA ASP A 248 -12.53 -21.88 24.09
C ASP A 248 -13.18 -21.02 22.99
N LEU A 249 -12.56 -19.89 22.63
CA LEU A 249 -13.03 -19.03 21.53
C LEU A 249 -13.00 -19.78 20.19
N TYR A 250 -11.93 -20.52 19.89
CA TYR A 250 -11.83 -21.31 18.66
C TYR A 250 -12.90 -22.41 18.59
N GLN A 251 -13.23 -23.04 19.72
CA GLN A 251 -14.33 -24.01 19.78
C GLN A 251 -15.68 -23.34 19.47
N GLN A 252 -15.93 -22.18 20.08
CA GLN A 252 -17.15 -21.39 19.84
C GLN A 252 -17.26 -20.87 18.41
N TRP A 253 -16.12 -20.52 17.79
CA TRP A 253 -16.04 -19.98 16.43
C TRP A 253 -16.32 -21.06 15.37
N ARG A 254 -15.92 -22.31 15.64
CA ARG A 254 -16.15 -23.46 14.74
C ARG A 254 -17.48 -24.18 14.97
N ARG A 255 -18.27 -23.76 15.96
CA ARG A 255 -19.53 -24.41 16.37
C ARG A 255 -20.61 -24.39 15.28
N ASP A 256 -20.73 -23.26 14.58
CA ASP A 256 -21.83 -22.98 13.67
C ASP A 256 -21.41 -23.28 12.22
N SER A 257 -22.30 -23.92 11.47
CA SER A 257 -22.10 -24.23 10.05
C SER A 257 -23.37 -23.98 9.25
N PHE A 258 -23.29 -24.00 7.93
CA PHE A 258 -24.44 -23.86 7.05
C PHE A 258 -24.25 -24.73 5.82
N THR A 259 -25.36 -25.07 5.16
CA THR A 259 -25.33 -25.76 3.87
C THR A 259 -25.80 -24.80 2.80
N ALA A 260 -25.02 -24.69 1.73
CA ALA A 260 -25.37 -23.93 0.54
C ALA A 260 -25.29 -24.83 -0.70
N GLU A 261 -26.07 -24.50 -1.71
CA GLU A 261 -26.14 -25.22 -2.97
C GLU A 261 -25.45 -24.42 -4.07
N THR A 262 -24.60 -25.09 -4.84
CA THR A 262 -23.86 -24.53 -5.98
C THR A 262 -24.70 -24.61 -7.27
N SER A 263 -24.20 -24.03 -8.37
CA SER A 263 -24.89 -24.04 -9.67
C SER A 263 -25.26 -25.44 -10.16
N ASP A 264 -24.43 -26.45 -9.89
CA ASP A 264 -24.68 -27.84 -10.30
C ASP A 264 -25.62 -28.61 -9.34
N GLY A 265 -26.29 -27.91 -8.41
CA GLY A 265 -27.17 -28.52 -7.41
C GLY A 265 -26.44 -29.26 -6.27
N LYS A 266 -25.09 -29.24 -6.26
CA LYS A 266 -24.28 -29.85 -5.20
C LYS A 266 -24.40 -29.03 -3.91
N GLN A 267 -24.75 -29.71 -2.82
CA GLN A 267 -24.78 -29.13 -1.48
C GLN A 267 -23.40 -29.20 -0.82
N VAL A 268 -22.92 -28.05 -0.35
CA VAL A 268 -21.63 -27.87 0.32
C VAL A 268 -21.89 -27.38 1.75
N VAL A 269 -21.26 -28.03 2.72
CA VAL A 269 -21.31 -27.62 4.13
C VAL A 269 -20.09 -26.76 4.44
N MET A 270 -20.31 -25.57 4.97
CA MET A 270 -19.27 -24.60 5.32
C MET A 270 -19.42 -24.13 6.77
N ASN A 271 -18.30 -23.79 7.41
CA ASN A 271 -18.30 -23.23 8.76
C ASN A 271 -18.41 -21.70 8.70
N PHE A 272 -19.13 -21.09 9.65
CA PHE A 272 -19.18 -19.63 9.76
C PHE A 272 -17.80 -19.03 10.07
N SER A 273 -16.87 -19.80 10.65
CA SER A 273 -15.47 -19.36 10.82
C SER A 273 -14.77 -19.00 9.51
N THR A 274 -15.24 -19.52 8.38
CA THR A 274 -14.69 -19.20 7.05
C THR A 274 -15.34 -17.97 6.43
N VAL A 275 -16.46 -17.47 6.97
CA VAL A 275 -17.22 -16.36 6.38
C VAL A 275 -16.58 -15.03 6.81
N VAL A 276 -16.39 -14.13 5.85
CA VAL A 276 -16.01 -12.73 6.09
C VAL A 276 -17.25 -11.86 6.05
N LYS A 277 -18.00 -11.90 4.94
CA LYS A 277 -19.21 -11.13 4.73
C LYS A 277 -20.13 -11.85 3.75
N ALA A 278 -21.43 -11.61 3.83
CA ALA A 278 -22.39 -12.18 2.89
C ALA A 278 -23.50 -11.21 2.53
N HIS A 279 -23.94 -11.27 1.27
CA HIS A 279 -25.00 -10.39 0.77
C HIS A 279 -25.80 -11.02 -0.38
N LYS A 280 -27.01 -10.50 -0.63
CA LYS A 280 -27.88 -10.87 -1.76
C LYS A 280 -27.94 -9.71 -2.78
N PRO A 281 -27.00 -9.63 -3.74
CA PRO A 281 -26.85 -8.43 -4.58
C PRO A 281 -28.04 -8.18 -5.53
N ASN A 282 -28.81 -9.22 -5.86
CA ASN A 282 -29.95 -9.13 -6.76
C ASN A 282 -31.22 -8.62 -6.08
N SER A 283 -31.33 -8.78 -4.76
CA SER A 283 -32.46 -8.23 -3.99
C SER A 283 -32.26 -6.76 -3.60
N MET A 284 -31.06 -6.22 -3.80
CA MET A 284 -30.70 -4.90 -3.28
C MET A 284 -31.27 -3.74 -4.08
N GLY A 285 -31.84 -2.78 -3.36
CA GLY A 285 -32.10 -1.45 -3.89
C GLY A 285 -30.83 -0.63 -4.10
N LEU A 286 -30.93 0.49 -4.82
CA LEU A 286 -29.77 1.36 -5.09
C LEU A 286 -29.11 1.91 -3.81
N LEU A 287 -29.90 2.25 -2.79
CA LEU A 287 -29.38 2.73 -1.50
C LEU A 287 -28.61 1.64 -0.76
N GLU A 288 -29.11 0.40 -0.75
CA GLU A 288 -28.43 -0.73 -0.12
C GLU A 288 -27.11 -1.05 -0.83
N LYS A 289 -27.10 -1.00 -2.16
CA LYS A 289 -25.87 -1.15 -2.95
C LYS A 289 -24.83 -0.08 -2.61
N LEU A 290 -25.26 1.17 -2.40
CA LEU A 290 -24.36 2.25 -1.99
C LEU A 290 -23.78 2.04 -0.58
N VAL A 291 -24.59 1.52 0.36
CA VAL A 291 -24.11 1.19 1.71
C VAL A 291 -23.05 0.09 1.65
N VAL A 292 -23.34 -1.00 0.91
CA VAL A 292 -22.40 -2.12 0.74
C VAL A 292 -21.13 -1.65 0.03
N TYR A 293 -21.25 -0.82 -1.02
CA TYR A 293 -20.10 -0.21 -1.67
C TYR A 293 -19.20 0.55 -0.68
N CYS A 294 -19.78 1.39 0.17
CA CYS A 294 -19.02 2.15 1.17
C CYS A 294 -18.35 1.23 2.19
N GLN A 295 -19.03 0.16 2.63
CA GLN A 295 -18.47 -0.85 3.52
C GLN A 295 -17.30 -1.59 2.87
N GLN A 296 -17.43 -2.03 1.62
CA GLN A 296 -16.36 -2.71 0.88
C GLN A 296 -15.16 -1.79 0.65
N PHE A 297 -15.41 -0.53 0.30
CA PHE A 297 -14.35 0.46 0.14
C PHE A 297 -13.64 0.74 1.46
N TRP A 298 -14.38 0.86 2.57
CA TRP A 298 -13.79 1.02 3.89
C TRP A 298 -12.96 -0.19 4.31
N ALA A 299 -13.50 -1.41 4.15
CA ALA A 299 -12.81 -2.66 4.40
C ALA A 299 -11.49 -2.74 3.62
N PHE A 300 -11.50 -2.37 2.34
CA PHE A 300 -10.29 -2.29 1.53
C PHE A 300 -9.23 -1.34 2.11
N LEU A 301 -9.63 -0.21 2.70
CA LEU A 301 -8.70 0.75 3.30
C LEU A 301 -8.23 0.36 4.70
N SER A 302 -9.05 -0.33 5.49
CA SER A 302 -8.81 -0.56 6.92
C SER A 302 -8.38 -1.98 7.28
N GLU A 303 -8.73 -2.98 6.47
CA GLU A 303 -8.39 -4.38 6.74
C GLU A 303 -6.98 -4.76 6.28
N GLU A 304 -6.53 -5.92 6.74
CA GLU A 304 -5.32 -6.57 6.29
C GLU A 304 -5.54 -7.37 5.01
N PRO A 305 -4.49 -7.57 4.20
CA PRO A 305 -4.57 -8.37 2.98
C PRO A 305 -4.75 -9.86 3.28
N ARG A 306 -5.50 -10.53 2.42
CA ARG A 306 -5.77 -11.98 2.41
C ARG A 306 -5.40 -12.58 1.05
N GLU A 307 -5.37 -13.92 0.98
CA GLU A 307 -5.16 -14.67 -0.28
C GLU A 307 -4.00 -14.11 -1.14
N ALA A 308 -2.83 -13.97 -0.53
CA ALA A 308 -1.62 -13.44 -1.19
C ALA A 308 -1.79 -12.05 -1.86
N ASN A 309 -2.52 -11.15 -1.20
CA ASN A 309 -2.85 -9.79 -1.65
C ASN A 309 -3.92 -9.72 -2.77
N THR A 310 -4.68 -10.80 -3.01
CA THR A 310 -5.79 -10.80 -3.98
C THR A 310 -7.16 -10.57 -3.35
N GLU A 311 -7.24 -10.56 -2.01
CA GLU A 311 -8.45 -10.29 -1.25
C GLU A 311 -8.12 -9.48 0.02
N GLY A 312 -9.14 -9.00 0.74
CA GLY A 312 -8.96 -8.19 1.94
C GLY A 312 -8.59 -6.73 1.68
N GLY A 313 -7.93 -6.12 2.66
CA GLY A 313 -7.55 -4.71 2.62
C GLY A 313 -6.06 -4.46 2.40
N ILE A 314 -5.70 -3.18 2.34
CA ILE A 314 -4.33 -2.72 2.06
C ILE A 314 -3.80 -1.77 3.16
N PHE A 315 -4.42 -1.77 4.33
CA PHE A 315 -4.07 -0.87 5.43
C PHE A 315 -2.57 -0.89 5.79
N PRO A 316 -1.91 -2.07 5.95
CA PRO A 316 -0.49 -2.11 6.26
C PRO A 316 0.40 -1.45 5.19
N ALA A 317 0.00 -1.53 3.91
CA ALA A 317 0.73 -0.91 2.80
C ALA A 317 0.55 0.61 2.78
N ILE A 318 -0.66 1.11 3.07
CA ILE A 318 -0.93 2.55 3.26
C ILE A 318 -0.06 3.08 4.39
N PHE A 319 -0.14 2.42 5.55
CA PHE A 319 0.58 2.81 6.75
C PHE A 319 2.09 2.85 6.51
N GLY A 320 2.65 1.75 5.97
CA GLY A 320 4.07 1.64 5.68
C GLY A 320 4.58 2.69 4.69
N THR A 321 3.79 3.01 3.66
CA THR A 321 4.12 4.09 2.71
C THR A 321 4.19 5.45 3.40
N VAL A 322 3.17 5.79 4.20
CA VAL A 322 3.10 7.09 4.88
C VAL A 322 4.20 7.22 5.92
N ILE A 323 4.38 6.24 6.80
CA ILE A 323 5.38 6.32 7.88
C ILE A 323 6.81 6.38 7.33
N MET A 324 7.11 5.62 6.27
CA MET A 324 8.42 5.67 5.60
C MET A 324 8.68 7.05 4.99
N VAL A 325 7.70 7.65 4.28
CA VAL A 325 7.84 9.00 3.73
C VAL A 325 8.04 10.04 4.84
N LEU A 326 7.35 9.90 5.97
CA LEU A 326 7.51 10.80 7.11
C LEU A 326 8.90 10.70 7.74
N ILE A 327 9.40 9.49 8.00
CA ILE A 327 10.75 9.28 8.56
C ILE A 327 11.80 9.81 7.56
N MET A 328 11.68 9.46 6.29
CA MET A 328 12.54 9.97 5.23
C MET A 328 12.55 11.51 5.20
N SER A 329 11.39 12.15 5.29
CA SER A 329 11.23 13.61 5.30
C SER A 329 11.93 14.26 6.49
N VAL A 330 11.78 13.67 7.68
CA VAL A 330 12.43 14.12 8.92
C VAL A 330 13.95 14.00 8.82
N LEU A 331 14.45 12.99 8.11
CA LEU A 331 15.89 12.81 7.88
C LEU A 331 16.41 13.76 6.78
N VAL A 332 15.84 13.73 5.58
CA VAL A 332 16.38 14.44 4.41
C VAL A 332 16.34 15.96 4.56
N THR A 333 15.31 16.51 5.20
CA THR A 333 15.12 17.96 5.32
C THR A 333 16.27 18.64 6.07
N PRO A 334 16.60 18.28 7.33
CA PRO A 334 17.69 18.91 8.05
C PRO A 334 19.03 18.71 7.36
N PHE A 335 19.35 17.51 6.87
CA PHE A 335 20.63 17.26 6.19
C PHE A 335 20.75 18.07 4.89
N GLY A 336 19.69 18.12 4.07
CA GLY A 336 19.67 18.88 2.82
C GLY A 336 19.76 20.39 3.06
N VAL A 337 19.01 20.90 4.03
CA VAL A 337 19.03 22.33 4.39
C VAL A 337 20.40 22.74 4.95
N ILE A 338 20.96 21.97 5.89
CA ILE A 338 22.28 22.26 6.46
C ILE A 338 23.36 22.25 5.37
N ALA A 339 23.33 21.27 4.47
CA ALA A 339 24.28 21.19 3.37
C ALA A 339 24.17 22.41 2.45
N ALA A 340 22.96 22.80 2.06
CA ALA A 340 22.74 23.98 1.21
C ALA A 340 23.16 25.29 1.89
N VAL A 341 22.80 25.47 3.17
CA VAL A 341 23.20 26.63 3.97
C VAL A 341 24.72 26.71 4.10
N TYR A 342 25.37 25.59 4.37
CA TYR A 342 26.82 25.54 4.44
C TYR A 342 27.46 25.93 3.09
N LEU A 343 27.03 25.32 2.00
CA LEU A 343 27.56 25.58 0.65
C LEU A 343 27.35 27.03 0.18
N ARG A 344 26.24 27.65 0.58
CA ARG A 344 25.88 29.00 0.15
C ARG A 344 26.42 30.10 1.07
N GLU A 345 26.26 29.97 2.38
CA GLU A 345 26.50 31.05 3.34
C GLU A 345 27.85 30.94 4.07
N TYR A 346 28.41 29.73 4.24
CA TYR A 346 29.63 29.52 5.02
C TYR A 346 30.85 29.11 4.19
N ALA A 347 30.65 28.30 3.15
CA ALA A 347 31.74 27.74 2.40
C ALA A 347 32.45 28.81 1.54
N LYS A 348 33.78 28.80 1.58
CA LYS A 348 34.59 29.62 0.66
C LYS A 348 34.42 29.07 -0.75
N GLN A 349 33.94 29.92 -1.66
CA GLN A 349 33.75 29.53 -3.06
C GLN A 349 35.10 29.15 -3.68
N GLY A 350 35.20 27.93 -4.19
CA GLY A 350 36.46 27.40 -4.71
C GLY A 350 36.32 25.99 -5.28
N LEU A 351 37.44 25.30 -5.44
CA LEU A 351 37.48 23.98 -6.04
C LEU A 351 36.67 22.94 -5.24
N MET A 352 36.76 22.97 -3.90
CA MET A 352 36.02 22.04 -3.03
C MET A 352 34.50 22.20 -3.18
N THR A 353 33.98 23.43 -3.10
CA THR A 353 32.52 23.67 -3.25
C THR A 353 32.03 23.27 -4.63
N ARG A 354 32.84 23.48 -5.67
CA ARG A 354 32.54 23.04 -7.04
C ARG A 354 32.47 21.52 -7.15
N ILE A 355 33.41 20.79 -6.55
CA ILE A 355 33.38 19.32 -6.51
C ILE A 355 32.13 18.82 -5.80
N VAL A 356 31.81 19.37 -4.63
CA VAL A 356 30.62 18.96 -3.88
C VAL A 356 29.35 19.20 -4.70
N ARG A 357 29.22 20.36 -5.37
CA ARG A 357 28.06 20.65 -6.23
C ARG A 357 27.96 19.68 -7.42
N ILE A 358 29.10 19.34 -8.04
CA ILE A 358 29.13 18.34 -9.11
C ILE A 358 28.69 16.97 -8.56
N ALA A 359 29.17 16.57 -7.39
CA ALA A 359 28.77 15.30 -6.76
C ALA A 359 27.27 15.26 -6.45
N VAL A 360 26.70 16.33 -5.89
CA VAL A 360 25.25 16.45 -5.63
C VAL A 360 24.44 16.34 -6.92
N ASN A 361 24.87 17.03 -7.99
CA ASN A 361 24.20 16.95 -9.29
C ASN A 361 24.32 15.55 -9.91
N ASN A 362 25.46 14.89 -9.77
CA ASN A 362 25.67 13.54 -10.28
C ASN A 362 24.82 12.51 -9.52
N LEU A 363 24.62 12.68 -8.21
CA LEU A 363 23.73 11.83 -7.40
C LEU A 363 22.31 11.85 -7.96
N ALA A 364 21.80 13.00 -8.41
CA ALA A 364 20.47 13.07 -9.00
C ALA A 364 20.29 12.20 -10.26
N GLY A 365 21.39 11.88 -10.97
CA GLY A 365 21.40 11.05 -12.18
C GLY A 365 21.65 9.55 -11.93
N VAL A 366 21.89 9.12 -10.70
CA VAL A 366 22.11 7.70 -10.37
C VAL A 366 20.78 6.92 -10.41
N PRO A 367 20.71 5.75 -11.08
CA PRO A 367 19.50 4.93 -11.07
C PRO A 367 19.09 4.48 -9.66
N SER A 368 17.79 4.48 -9.35
CA SER A 368 17.32 4.24 -7.98
C SER A 368 17.69 2.86 -7.42
N ILE A 369 17.80 1.83 -8.27
CA ILE A 369 18.25 0.49 -7.84
C ILE A 369 19.67 0.49 -7.25
N VAL A 370 20.56 1.37 -7.72
CA VAL A 370 21.93 1.48 -7.21
C VAL A 370 21.92 1.97 -5.75
N TYR A 371 20.99 2.86 -5.39
CA TYR A 371 20.79 3.27 -4.01
C TYR A 371 20.31 2.11 -3.14
N GLY A 372 19.45 1.22 -3.66
CA GLY A 372 19.02 0.02 -2.94
C GLY A 372 20.17 -0.94 -2.64
N VAL A 373 21.01 -1.23 -3.65
CA VAL A 373 22.20 -2.07 -3.47
C VAL A 373 23.20 -1.42 -2.52
N PHE A 374 23.41 -0.11 -2.63
CA PHE A 374 24.23 0.64 -1.68
C PHE A 374 23.66 0.57 -0.26
N GLY A 375 22.36 0.76 -0.08
CA GLY A 375 21.71 0.66 1.22
C GLY A 375 21.84 -0.73 1.84
N LEU A 376 21.67 -1.78 1.04
CA LEU A 376 21.89 -3.15 1.48
C LEU A 376 23.34 -3.39 1.92
N GLY A 377 24.31 -3.04 1.08
CA GLY A 377 25.73 -3.29 1.37
C GLY A 377 26.27 -2.42 2.50
N PHE A 378 26.03 -1.12 2.45
CA PHE A 378 26.61 -0.14 3.37
C PHE A 378 25.77 0.02 4.64
N PHE A 379 24.46 0.23 4.53
CA PHE A 379 23.64 0.48 5.72
C PHE A 379 23.33 -0.80 6.49
N ILE A 380 22.93 -1.88 5.80
CA ILE A 380 22.51 -3.11 6.49
C ILE A 380 23.73 -3.96 6.86
N TYR A 381 24.50 -4.41 5.87
CA TYR A 381 25.58 -5.39 6.12
C TYR A 381 26.86 -4.83 6.74
N PHE A 382 27.11 -3.54 6.58
CA PHE A 382 28.26 -2.89 7.21
C PHE A 382 27.83 -2.12 8.45
N LEU A 383 27.13 -0.99 8.31
CA LEU A 383 26.82 -0.12 9.44
C LEU A 383 25.91 -0.80 10.48
N GLY A 384 24.81 -1.42 10.05
CA GLY A 384 23.87 -2.12 10.92
C GLY A 384 24.50 -3.29 11.64
N ALA A 385 25.30 -4.10 10.94
CA ALA A 385 26.03 -5.21 11.53
C ALA A 385 27.07 -4.76 12.58
N GLU A 386 27.82 -3.68 12.32
CA GLU A 386 28.75 -3.13 13.30
C GLU A 386 28.03 -2.47 14.49
N MET A 387 26.88 -1.82 14.26
CA MET A 387 26.02 -1.31 15.32
C MET A 387 25.51 -2.44 16.23
N ASP A 388 25.09 -3.57 15.67
CA ASP A 388 24.62 -4.70 16.47
C ASP A 388 25.76 -5.32 17.29
N LYS A 389 26.97 -5.43 16.73
CA LYS A 389 28.13 -5.91 17.50
C LYS A 389 28.48 -4.97 18.65
N ALA A 390 28.36 -3.66 18.43
CA ALA A 390 28.77 -2.64 19.41
C ALA A 390 27.71 -2.39 20.49
N PHE A 391 26.43 -2.41 20.12
CA PHE A 391 25.33 -1.96 20.98
C PHE A 391 24.29 -3.03 21.31
N PHE A 392 24.21 -4.11 20.52
CA PHE A 392 23.22 -5.19 20.70
C PHE A 392 23.83 -6.60 20.58
N PRO A 393 25.00 -6.89 21.20
CA PRO A 393 25.68 -8.18 21.06
C PRO A 393 24.82 -9.37 21.53
N GLU A 394 23.88 -9.13 22.45
CA GLU A 394 22.91 -10.10 22.95
C GLU A 394 21.87 -10.54 21.91
N ALA A 395 21.58 -9.73 20.89
CA ALA A 395 20.59 -10.05 19.87
C ALA A 395 21.13 -11.06 18.82
N LEU A 396 22.43 -10.99 18.52
CA LEU A 396 23.08 -11.81 17.47
C LEU A 396 22.91 -13.32 17.69
N PRO A 397 22.58 -14.17 16.72
CA PRO A 397 22.71 -13.97 15.28
C PRO A 397 21.47 -13.38 14.62
N ALA A 398 20.45 -12.98 15.39
CA ALA A 398 19.29 -12.25 14.89
C ALA A 398 19.57 -10.73 15.07
N PRO A 399 20.17 -10.07 14.06
CA PRO A 399 20.54 -8.66 14.16
C PRO A 399 19.33 -7.73 14.30
N THR A 400 19.47 -6.65 15.06
CA THR A 400 18.46 -5.58 15.17
C THR A 400 18.56 -4.64 13.98
N PHE A 401 19.77 -4.14 13.68
CA PHE A 401 20.02 -3.20 12.60
C PHE A 401 20.72 -3.84 11.39
N GLY A 402 21.37 -4.99 11.53
CA GLY A 402 21.94 -5.78 10.44
C GLY A 402 20.91 -6.53 9.58
N THR A 403 19.66 -6.05 9.52
CA THR A 403 18.55 -6.61 8.74
C THR A 403 17.81 -5.51 7.96
N PRO A 404 17.17 -5.82 6.82
CA PRO A 404 16.24 -4.89 6.16
C PRO A 404 15.11 -4.45 7.09
N GLY A 405 14.75 -3.16 7.03
CA GLY A 405 13.74 -2.56 7.90
C GLY A 405 13.38 -1.12 7.52
N LEU A 406 12.40 -0.56 8.21
CA LEU A 406 11.84 0.77 7.96
C LEU A 406 12.90 1.89 8.01
N LEU A 407 13.87 1.79 8.93
CA LEU A 407 14.96 2.75 9.05
C LEU A 407 15.79 2.83 7.78
N TRP A 408 16.31 1.69 7.33
CA TRP A 408 17.24 1.65 6.21
C TRP A 408 16.55 1.97 4.89
N ALA A 409 15.29 1.58 4.73
CA ALA A 409 14.45 2.08 3.65
C ALA A 409 14.35 3.60 3.64
N SER A 410 14.03 4.20 4.79
CA SER A 410 13.86 5.65 4.92
C SER A 410 15.17 6.42 4.71
N VAL A 411 16.29 5.92 5.24
CA VAL A 411 17.63 6.52 5.07
C VAL A 411 18.09 6.39 3.60
N THR A 412 17.83 5.26 2.95
CA THR A 412 18.18 5.05 1.54
C THR A 412 17.40 6.01 0.64
N LEU A 413 16.10 6.18 0.88
CA LEU A 413 15.30 7.17 0.14
C LEU A 413 15.67 8.61 0.48
N ALA A 414 16.08 8.89 1.73
CA ALA A 414 16.58 10.21 2.11
C ALA A 414 17.84 10.54 1.30
N LEU A 415 18.76 9.58 1.14
CA LEU A 415 19.96 9.76 0.32
C LEU A 415 19.62 9.97 -1.17
N LEU A 416 18.66 9.23 -1.70
CA LEU A 416 18.20 9.35 -3.09
C LEU A 416 17.55 10.71 -3.37
N THR A 417 16.81 11.26 -2.40
CA THR A 417 16.08 12.53 -2.55
C THR A 417 16.86 13.75 -2.08
N LEU A 418 17.98 13.55 -1.37
CA LEU A 418 18.83 14.62 -0.83
C LEU A 418 19.23 15.69 -1.86
N PRO A 419 19.64 15.36 -3.10
CA PRO A 419 20.02 16.40 -4.08
C PRO A 419 18.89 17.39 -4.39
N VAL A 420 17.65 16.92 -4.41
CA VAL A 420 16.47 17.74 -4.69
C VAL A 420 16.29 18.81 -3.60
N VAL A 421 16.44 18.42 -2.34
CA VAL A 421 16.33 19.35 -1.19
C VAL A 421 17.47 20.35 -1.17
N ILE A 422 18.70 19.90 -1.45
CA ILE A 422 19.89 20.78 -1.49
C ILE A 422 19.72 21.86 -2.56
N VAL A 423 19.40 21.47 -3.80
CA VAL A 423 19.28 22.40 -4.93
C VAL A 423 18.15 23.40 -4.71
N ALA A 424 16.97 22.94 -4.27
CA ALA A 424 15.85 23.83 -3.99
C ALA A 424 16.16 24.83 -2.87
N THR A 425 16.86 24.39 -1.82
CA THR A 425 17.27 25.27 -0.71
C THR A 425 18.33 26.28 -1.16
N GLU A 426 19.34 25.85 -1.93
CA GLU A 426 20.39 26.73 -2.44
C GLU A 426 19.82 27.80 -3.38
N GLU A 427 18.89 27.43 -4.26
CA GLU A 427 18.17 28.39 -5.10
C GLU A 427 17.40 29.41 -4.26
N GLY A 428 16.69 28.95 -3.22
CA GLY A 428 15.99 29.84 -2.28
C GLY A 428 16.92 30.85 -1.62
N LEU A 429 18.03 30.38 -1.07
CA LEU A 429 19.04 31.23 -0.43
C LEU A 429 19.68 32.23 -1.42
N SER A 430 19.84 31.81 -2.68
CA SER A 430 20.45 32.65 -3.73
C SER A 430 19.58 33.85 -4.13
N ARG A 431 18.25 33.76 -3.97
CA ARG A 431 17.30 34.82 -4.32
C ARG A 431 17.22 35.93 -3.28
N ILE A 432 17.73 35.70 -2.07
CA ILE A 432 17.70 36.70 -1.00
C ILE A 432 18.70 37.82 -1.35
N PRO A 433 18.28 39.09 -1.37
CA PRO A 433 19.16 40.23 -1.65
C PRO A 433 20.34 40.38 -0.65
N LEU A 434 21.47 40.90 -1.12
CA LEU A 434 22.66 41.13 -0.27
C LEU A 434 22.43 42.25 0.74
N ASN A 435 21.73 43.31 0.36
CA ASN A 435 21.44 44.48 1.21
C ASN A 435 20.69 44.11 2.50
N LEU A 436 19.81 43.09 2.48
CA LEU A 436 19.14 42.61 3.70
C LEU A 436 20.13 41.97 4.69
N ARG A 437 21.14 41.27 4.17
CA ARG A 437 22.21 40.69 5.01
C ARG A 437 23.08 41.79 5.60
N GLU A 438 23.50 42.74 4.79
CA GLU A 438 24.32 43.88 5.22
C GLU A 438 23.58 44.78 6.21
N GLY A 439 22.28 45.04 5.98
CA GLY A 439 21.43 45.82 6.89
C GLY A 439 21.28 45.15 8.26
N SER A 440 21.08 43.83 8.29
CA SER A 440 21.04 43.06 9.55
C SER A 440 22.36 43.17 10.32
N LEU A 441 23.50 42.99 9.64
CA LEU A 441 24.82 43.13 10.24
C LEU A 441 25.10 44.57 10.73
N ALA A 442 24.64 45.59 10.00
CA ALA A 442 24.78 47.00 10.36
C ALA A 442 24.01 47.36 11.64
N LEU A 443 22.92 46.66 11.93
CA LEU A 443 22.17 46.77 13.19
C LEU A 443 22.85 46.03 14.37
N GLY A 444 24.05 45.50 14.18
CA GLY A 444 24.82 44.79 15.19
C GLY A 444 24.47 43.31 15.33
N ALA A 445 23.65 42.75 14.44
CA ALA A 445 23.36 41.32 14.45
C ALA A 445 24.59 40.52 14.04
N THR A 446 24.79 39.36 14.68
CA THR A 446 25.80 38.39 14.27
C THR A 446 25.42 37.70 12.95
N LYS A 447 26.39 37.05 12.30
CA LYS A 447 26.12 36.23 11.11
C LYS A 447 25.11 35.11 11.40
N ALA A 448 25.17 34.51 12.59
CA ALA A 448 24.22 33.49 13.03
C ALA A 448 22.81 34.09 13.23
N GLU A 449 22.69 35.24 13.88
CA GLU A 449 21.39 35.92 14.04
C GLU A 449 20.80 36.34 12.70
N THR A 450 21.61 36.86 11.78
CA THR A 450 21.18 37.20 10.42
C THR A 450 20.68 35.96 9.68
N LEU A 451 21.38 34.83 9.81
CA LEU A 451 20.97 33.56 9.22
C LEU A 451 19.62 33.09 9.78
N TRP A 452 19.51 32.98 11.10
CA TRP A 452 18.33 32.42 11.77
C TRP A 452 17.10 33.32 11.70
N ARG A 453 17.26 34.65 11.74
CA ARG A 453 16.14 35.60 11.82
C ARG A 453 15.73 36.20 10.48
N VAL A 454 16.62 36.21 9.48
CA VAL A 454 16.35 36.83 8.18
C VAL A 454 16.44 35.80 7.06
N VAL A 455 17.61 35.17 6.89
CA VAL A 455 17.89 34.36 5.70
C VAL A 455 17.07 33.05 5.67
N LEU A 456 17.07 32.25 6.74
CA LEU A 456 16.33 30.99 6.78
C LEU A 456 14.81 31.18 6.69
N PRO A 457 14.20 32.14 7.40
CA PRO A 457 12.78 32.46 7.24
C PRO A 457 12.41 32.80 5.79
N MET A 458 13.19 33.66 5.12
CA MET A 458 12.95 34.04 3.73
C MET A 458 13.17 32.88 2.74
N ALA A 459 14.10 31.98 3.02
CA ALA A 459 14.33 30.78 2.20
C ALA A 459 13.32 29.65 2.46
N SER A 460 12.52 29.72 3.53
CA SER A 460 11.61 28.64 3.93
C SER A 460 10.62 28.18 2.87
N PRO A 461 10.05 29.04 2.00
CA PRO A 461 9.17 28.57 0.93
C PRO A 461 9.89 27.68 -0.10
N ALA A 462 11.17 27.96 -0.36
CA ALA A 462 12.00 27.18 -1.27
C ALA A 462 12.42 25.84 -0.64
N MET A 463 12.80 25.85 0.64
CA MET A 463 13.09 24.62 1.43
C MET A 463 11.87 23.68 1.44
N MET A 464 10.68 24.22 1.69
CA MET A 464 9.42 23.47 1.63
C MET A 464 9.13 22.91 0.24
N THR A 465 9.48 23.65 -0.82
CA THR A 465 9.33 23.15 -2.19
C THR A 465 10.28 21.97 -2.46
N GLY A 466 11.51 22.04 -1.97
CA GLY A 466 12.44 20.90 -1.99
C GLY A 466 11.88 19.68 -1.27
N LEU A 467 11.29 19.87 -0.08
CA LEU A 467 10.63 18.79 0.67
C LEU A 467 9.43 18.20 -0.08
N ILE A 468 8.55 19.02 -0.66
CA ILE A 468 7.40 18.55 -1.44
C ILE A 468 7.87 17.65 -2.60
N LEU A 469 8.91 18.06 -3.33
CA LEU A 469 9.46 17.28 -4.44
C LEU A 469 10.13 15.99 -3.94
N ALA A 470 10.81 16.02 -2.80
CA ALA A 470 11.40 14.83 -2.18
C ALA A 470 10.34 13.82 -1.75
N VAL A 471 9.26 14.27 -1.09
CA VAL A 471 8.10 13.45 -0.70
C VAL A 471 7.45 12.79 -1.91
N ALA A 472 7.16 13.58 -2.95
CA ALA A 472 6.54 13.09 -4.17
C ALA A 472 7.38 11.99 -4.84
N ARG A 473 8.71 12.17 -4.86
CA ARG A 473 9.63 11.16 -5.42
C ARG A 473 9.68 9.91 -4.54
N ALA A 474 9.93 10.06 -3.24
CA ALA A 474 10.11 8.94 -2.32
C ALA A 474 8.89 8.02 -2.25
N ALA A 475 7.68 8.57 -2.21
CA ALA A 475 6.44 7.79 -2.17
C ALA A 475 6.22 6.91 -3.42
N GLY A 476 6.83 7.27 -4.56
CA GLY A 476 6.76 6.53 -5.82
C GLY A 476 7.93 5.57 -6.07
N GLU A 477 8.97 5.55 -5.23
CA GLU A 477 10.14 4.67 -5.42
C GLU A 477 9.85 3.27 -4.87
N VAL A 478 10.14 2.23 -5.65
CA VAL A 478 9.90 0.82 -5.26
C VAL A 478 11.16 -0.03 -5.38
N ALA A 479 11.90 0.14 -6.48
CA ALA A 479 13.10 -0.66 -6.78
C ALA A 479 14.13 -0.72 -5.63
N PRO A 480 14.56 0.41 -5.02
CA PRO A 480 15.48 0.33 -3.89
C PRO A 480 14.87 -0.35 -2.67
N LEU A 481 13.58 -0.12 -2.41
CA LEU A 481 12.87 -0.59 -1.22
C LEU A 481 12.77 -2.11 -1.12
N MET A 482 12.69 -2.79 -2.27
CA MET A 482 12.68 -4.26 -2.36
C MET A 482 13.94 -4.90 -1.76
N LEU A 483 15.06 -4.17 -1.69
CA LEU A 483 16.31 -4.69 -1.13
C LEU A 483 16.48 -4.35 0.36
N VAL A 484 15.88 -3.25 0.82
CA VAL A 484 16.25 -2.63 2.10
C VAL A 484 15.16 -2.63 3.16
N GLY A 485 13.93 -3.07 2.87
CA GLY A 485 12.93 -3.24 3.93
C GLY A 485 11.53 -3.68 3.56
N VAL A 486 11.12 -3.59 2.29
CA VAL A 486 9.73 -3.89 1.90
C VAL A 486 9.50 -5.39 1.71
N VAL A 487 8.35 -5.88 2.18
CA VAL A 487 7.92 -7.27 2.06
C VAL A 487 6.50 -7.39 1.49
N LYS A 488 6.18 -8.59 0.99
CA LYS A 488 4.85 -8.95 0.47
C LYS A 488 3.77 -8.90 1.53
N LEU A 489 4.05 -9.46 2.71
CA LEU A 489 3.16 -9.52 3.86
C LEU A 489 3.99 -9.23 5.11
N ALA A 490 3.61 -8.19 5.84
CA ALA A 490 4.21 -7.88 7.14
C ALA A 490 3.29 -8.44 8.23
N PRO A 491 3.79 -9.28 9.16
CA PRO A 491 2.97 -9.90 10.21
C PRO A 491 2.53 -8.90 11.28
N SER A 492 3.21 -7.75 11.39
CA SER A 492 2.90 -6.67 12.32
C SER A 492 3.14 -5.33 11.66
N LEU A 493 2.45 -4.31 12.15
CA LEU A 493 2.76 -2.93 11.82
C LEU A 493 4.04 -2.51 12.54
N PRO A 494 4.87 -1.62 11.96
CA PRO A 494 6.06 -1.09 12.64
C PRO A 494 5.72 -0.08 13.75
N VAL A 495 4.47 -0.10 14.23
CA VAL A 495 3.98 0.66 15.38
C VAL A 495 3.02 -0.22 16.18
N ASP A 496 3.28 -0.36 17.47
CA ASP A 496 2.44 -1.13 18.40
C ASP A 496 2.48 -0.52 19.83
N GLY A 497 1.89 -1.22 20.79
CA GLY A 497 1.86 -0.81 22.21
C GLY A 497 3.17 -1.05 22.98
N ASN A 498 4.17 -1.65 22.35
CA ASN A 498 5.42 -2.03 22.99
C ASN A 498 6.46 -0.93 22.81
N PHE A 499 7.03 -0.39 23.90
CA PHE A 499 8.14 0.58 23.81
C PHE A 499 9.26 0.04 22.91
N PRO A 500 9.86 0.81 21.97
CA PRO A 500 9.77 2.26 21.78
C PRO A 500 8.57 2.76 20.97
N PHE A 501 7.52 1.92 20.80
CA PHE A 501 6.27 2.16 20.08
C PHE A 501 6.43 2.28 18.56
N VAL A 502 7.57 2.74 18.07
CA VAL A 502 7.93 2.78 16.65
C VAL A 502 9.14 1.88 16.43
N HIS A 503 8.92 0.78 15.71
CA HIS A 503 9.92 -0.26 15.46
C HIS A 503 10.59 -0.02 14.12
N LEU A 504 11.70 0.71 14.17
CA LEU A 504 12.48 1.14 13.01
C LEU A 504 13.21 -0.02 12.31
N ASP A 505 13.41 -1.12 13.02
CA ASP A 505 14.03 -2.38 12.60
C ASP A 505 13.06 -3.30 11.82
N GLN A 506 11.75 -3.09 11.96
CA GLN A 506 10.75 -3.96 11.33
C GLN A 506 10.62 -3.71 9.83
N LYS A 507 10.32 -4.80 9.11
CA LYS A 507 9.93 -4.77 7.70
C LYS A 507 8.51 -4.23 7.57
N PHE A 508 8.17 -3.68 6.42
CA PHE A 508 6.88 -3.04 6.20
C PHE A 508 6.34 -3.29 4.79
N MET A 509 5.05 -3.05 4.58
CA MET A 509 4.43 -3.08 3.26
C MET A 509 4.43 -1.69 2.63
N HIS A 510 4.54 -1.63 1.29
CA HIS A 510 4.52 -0.37 0.54
C HIS A 510 3.54 -0.46 -0.62
N LEU A 511 2.75 0.58 -0.86
CA LEU A 511 1.70 0.60 -1.89
C LEU A 511 2.27 0.35 -3.29
N GLY A 512 3.41 0.97 -3.61
CA GLY A 512 4.08 0.75 -4.90
C GLY A 512 4.57 -0.70 -5.07
N PHE A 513 4.97 -1.37 -3.99
CA PHE A 513 5.35 -2.78 -4.05
C PHE A 513 4.13 -3.70 -4.14
N HIS A 514 3.04 -3.36 -3.46
CA HIS A 514 1.76 -4.06 -3.59
C HIS A 514 1.25 -4.07 -5.04
N ILE A 515 1.30 -2.92 -5.73
CA ILE A 515 0.96 -2.81 -7.16
C ILE A 515 1.82 -3.76 -8.01
N TYR A 516 3.12 -3.83 -7.72
CA TYR A 516 4.04 -4.71 -8.43
C TYR A 516 3.79 -6.21 -8.15
N ASP A 517 3.64 -6.59 -6.87
CA ASP A 517 3.37 -7.97 -6.45
C ASP A 517 2.05 -8.48 -7.03
N VAL A 518 0.97 -7.72 -6.84
CA VAL A 518 -0.36 -8.11 -7.32
C VAL A 518 -0.42 -8.09 -8.86
N GLY A 519 0.21 -7.12 -9.51
CA GLY A 519 0.17 -6.97 -10.97
C GLY A 519 1.05 -7.95 -11.75
N PHE A 520 2.16 -8.43 -11.18
CA PHE A 520 3.14 -9.27 -11.91
C PHE A 520 3.44 -10.62 -11.26
N GLN A 521 3.12 -10.82 -9.98
CA GLN A 521 3.45 -12.05 -9.24
C GLN A 521 2.21 -12.82 -8.74
N SER A 522 1.00 -12.25 -8.87
CA SER A 522 -0.22 -12.95 -8.49
C SER A 522 -0.50 -14.14 -9.42
N PRO A 523 -0.81 -15.33 -8.88
CA PRO A 523 -1.25 -16.47 -9.69
C PRO A 523 -2.67 -16.27 -10.26
N ASN A 524 -3.46 -15.36 -9.68
CA ASN A 524 -4.83 -15.07 -10.12
C ASN A 524 -4.89 -13.64 -10.66
N VAL A 525 -4.56 -13.49 -11.95
CA VAL A 525 -4.46 -12.18 -12.62
C VAL A 525 -5.81 -11.47 -12.68
N GLU A 526 -6.90 -12.21 -12.92
CA GLU A 526 -8.23 -11.62 -13.04
C GLU A 526 -8.77 -11.08 -11.71
N ALA A 527 -8.50 -11.75 -10.59
CA ALA A 527 -8.78 -11.22 -9.25
C ALA A 527 -7.93 -9.99 -8.93
N ALA A 528 -6.66 -10.02 -9.33
CA ALA A 528 -5.67 -8.99 -9.02
C ALA A 528 -5.90 -7.67 -9.79
N ARG A 529 -6.35 -7.74 -11.04
CA ARG A 529 -6.40 -6.59 -11.95
C ARG A 529 -7.21 -5.40 -11.42
N PRO A 530 -8.43 -5.55 -10.86
CA PRO A 530 -9.16 -4.43 -10.27
C PRO A 530 -8.44 -3.81 -9.06
N LEU A 531 -7.81 -4.65 -8.23
CA LEU A 531 -7.04 -4.20 -7.07
C LEU A 531 -5.82 -3.38 -7.48
N VAL A 532 -5.12 -3.75 -8.55
CA VAL A 532 -4.01 -2.94 -9.11
C VAL A 532 -4.48 -1.52 -9.41
N TYR A 533 -5.63 -1.37 -10.08
CA TYR A 533 -6.19 -0.04 -10.38
C TYR A 533 -6.58 0.72 -9.12
N ALA A 534 -7.25 0.07 -8.17
CA ALA A 534 -7.66 0.68 -6.91
C ALA A 534 -6.45 1.12 -6.06
N THR A 535 -5.43 0.27 -5.90
CA THR A 535 -4.19 0.59 -5.17
C THR A 535 -3.41 1.70 -5.88
N ALA A 536 -3.31 1.68 -7.20
CA ALA A 536 -2.63 2.73 -7.97
C ALA A 536 -3.32 4.10 -7.80
N LEU A 537 -4.65 4.13 -7.88
CA LEU A 537 -5.42 5.34 -7.61
C LEU A 537 -5.18 5.84 -6.19
N LEU A 538 -5.22 4.94 -5.21
CA LEU A 538 -5.00 5.30 -3.81
C LEU A 538 -3.59 5.85 -3.58
N LEU A 539 -2.55 5.25 -4.17
CA LEU A 539 -1.19 5.76 -4.10
C LEU A 539 -1.11 7.20 -4.62
N VAL A 540 -1.73 7.49 -5.77
CA VAL A 540 -1.79 8.85 -6.32
C VAL A 540 -2.52 9.79 -5.36
N ILE A 541 -3.66 9.37 -4.80
CA ILE A 541 -4.43 10.18 -3.83
C ILE A 541 -3.58 10.47 -2.59
N ILE A 542 -2.87 9.49 -2.04
CA ILE A 542 -2.01 9.66 -0.87
C ILE A 542 -0.87 10.62 -1.18
N ILE A 543 -0.20 10.48 -2.33
CA ILE A 543 0.85 11.41 -2.76
C ILE A 543 0.28 12.83 -2.88
N ALA A 544 -0.90 12.97 -3.49
CA ALA A 544 -1.58 14.26 -3.62
C ALA A 544 -1.90 14.86 -2.24
N LEU A 545 -2.43 14.07 -1.30
CA LEU A 545 -2.76 14.51 0.05
C LEU A 545 -1.52 14.94 0.84
N LEU A 546 -0.43 14.18 0.76
CA LEU A 546 0.85 14.51 1.40
C LEU A 546 1.42 15.82 0.82
N ASN A 547 1.41 15.96 -0.51
CA ASN A 547 1.87 17.17 -1.19
C ASN A 547 0.98 18.38 -0.87
N LEU A 548 -0.35 18.24 -0.87
CA LEU A 548 -1.28 19.31 -0.51
C LEU A 548 -1.09 19.75 0.94
N SER A 549 -0.85 18.82 1.86
CA SER A 549 -0.54 19.12 3.26
C SER A 549 0.75 19.93 3.38
N ALA A 550 1.80 19.54 2.66
CA ALA A 550 3.06 20.27 2.61
C ALA A 550 2.94 21.65 1.93
N VAL A 551 2.11 21.78 0.88
CA VAL A 551 1.78 23.07 0.25
C VAL A 551 1.00 23.97 1.20
N GLY A 552 0.05 23.43 1.96
CA GLY A 552 -0.69 24.17 2.98
C GLY A 552 0.25 24.75 4.05
N LEU A 553 1.22 23.95 4.52
CA LEU A 553 2.27 24.41 5.42
C LEU A 553 3.15 25.50 4.79
N ARG A 554 3.56 25.32 3.52
CA ARG A 554 4.34 26.32 2.75
C ARG A 554 3.61 27.66 2.64
N ASN A 555 2.32 27.65 2.33
CA ASN A 555 1.53 28.87 2.15
C ASN A 555 1.40 29.63 3.47
N ARG A 556 1.14 28.93 4.58
CA ARG A 556 1.12 29.54 5.92
C ARG A 556 2.47 30.19 6.29
N LEU A 557 3.58 29.51 6.01
CA LEU A 557 4.92 30.07 6.26
C LEU A 557 5.19 31.30 5.39
N ARG A 558 4.80 31.25 4.11
CA ARG A 558 4.96 32.39 3.18
C ARG A 558 4.15 33.61 3.65
N GLU A 559 2.91 33.43 4.06
CA GLU A 559 2.09 34.53 4.59
C GLU A 559 2.70 35.14 5.85
N LYS A 560 3.19 34.29 6.78
CA LYS A 560 3.84 34.75 8.01
C LYS A 560 5.09 35.61 7.75
N TYR A 561 5.86 35.30 6.71
CA TYR A 561 7.10 36.00 6.38
C TYR A 561 6.97 37.03 5.26
N LYS A 562 5.76 37.28 4.77
CA LYS A 562 5.49 38.27 3.73
C LYS A 562 5.97 39.68 4.11
N SER A 563 6.00 39.99 5.41
CA SER A 563 6.53 41.27 5.92
C SER A 563 8.06 41.40 5.84
N LEU A 564 8.79 40.31 5.56
CA LEU A 564 10.24 40.34 5.33
C LEU A 564 10.60 40.52 3.85
N GLU A 565 9.63 40.33 2.94
CA GLU A 565 9.79 40.54 1.50
C GLU A 565 9.47 41.98 1.06
N MET A 566 8.70 42.72 1.87
CA MET A 566 8.40 44.15 1.72
C MET A 566 9.44 45.01 2.43
#